data_AF-A0A9W3Z053-F1
#
_entry.id   AF-A0A9W3Z053-F1
#
_cell.length_a   1.000
_cell.length_b   1.000
_cell.length_c   1.000
_cell.angle_alpha   90.00
_cell.angle_beta   90.00
_cell.angle_gamma   90.00
#
_symmetry.space_group_name_H-M   'P 1'
#
loop_
_entity.id
_entity.type
_entity.pdbx_description
1 polymer ?
#
loop_
_entity_poly.entity_id
_entity_poly.type
_entity_poly.pdbx_seq_one_letter_code
_entity_poly.pdbx_strand_id
1 'polypeptide(L)'
;MSDYADYGYGAVNFNKLLKQVGIQHKVNGQWILYKVYMGKGYVVSQAFTFKDHLGKDRSKTTTYWTQKGRKLIYDVLKDNDILPLIERDDIA
;
A
#
# COMPACT_ATOMS: atom_id res chain seq x y z
N MET A 1 -9.23 5.84 6.77
CA MET A 1 -8.38 6.65 5.89
C MET A 1 -7.59 5.73 4.99
N SER A 2 -7.70 5.90 3.68
CA SER A 2 -7.03 5.07 2.68
C SER A 2 -5.88 5.86 2.10
N ASP A 3 -4.65 5.40 2.35
CA ASP A 3 -3.40 6.13 2.11
C ASP A 3 -3.24 6.66 0.68
N TYR A 4 -3.91 6.08 -0.32
CA TYR A 4 -3.90 6.60 -1.70
C TYR A 4 -4.70 7.90 -1.87
N ALA A 5 -5.81 8.05 -1.14
CA ALA A 5 -6.70 9.19 -1.24
C ALA A 5 -6.09 10.44 -0.61
N ASP A 6 -5.31 10.24 0.45
CA ASP A 6 -4.57 11.31 1.15
C ASP A 6 -3.53 11.97 0.22
N TYR A 7 -3.14 11.30 -0.87
CA TYR A 7 -2.21 11.82 -1.89
C TYR A 7 -2.90 12.14 -3.22
N GLY A 8 -4.24 12.02 -3.31
CA GLY A 8 -5.00 12.28 -4.53
C GLY A 8 -4.86 11.21 -5.62
N TYR A 9 -4.38 10.02 -5.29
CA TYR A 9 -4.23 8.91 -6.25
C TYR A 9 -5.38 7.91 -6.17
N GLY A 10 -5.73 7.30 -7.30
CA GLY A 10 -6.46 6.03 -7.29
C GLY A 10 -5.57 4.87 -6.82
N ALA A 11 -6.16 3.84 -6.21
CA ALA A 11 -5.42 2.70 -5.66
C ALA A 11 -4.44 2.03 -6.66
N VAL A 12 -4.81 1.94 -7.94
CA VAL A 12 -3.92 1.38 -8.98
C VAL A 12 -2.69 2.26 -9.21
N ASN A 13 -2.88 3.58 -9.31
CA ASN A 13 -1.78 4.51 -9.56
C ASN A 13 -0.88 4.66 -8.33
N PHE A 14 -1.47 4.66 -7.14
CA PHE A 14 -0.69 4.67 -5.90
C PHE A 14 0.20 3.43 -5.79
N ASN A 15 -0.32 2.24 -6.10
CA ASN A 15 0.51 1.03 -6.10
C ASN A 15 1.66 1.09 -7.12
N LYS A 16 1.45 1.70 -8.29
CA LYS A 16 2.51 1.94 -9.27
C LYS A 16 3.54 2.93 -8.75
N LEU A 17 3.12 4.00 -8.09
CA LEU A 17 4.02 4.96 -7.43
C LEU A 17 4.88 4.27 -6.38
N LEU A 18 4.28 3.49 -5.47
CA LEU A 18 5.03 2.74 -4.45
C LEU A 18 6.02 1.73 -5.06
N LYS A 19 5.74 1.22 -6.27
CA LYS A 19 6.69 0.41 -7.04
C LYS A 19 7.85 1.24 -7.58
N GLN A 20 7.55 2.41 -8.15
CA GLN A 20 8.55 3.30 -8.70
C GLN A 20 9.54 3.78 -7.63
N VAL A 21 9.06 4.11 -6.44
CA VAL A 21 9.93 4.49 -5.30
C VAL A 21 10.51 3.28 -4.53
N GLY A 22 10.35 2.07 -5.06
CA GLY A 22 11.04 0.89 -4.56
C GLY A 22 10.51 0.29 -3.27
N ILE A 23 9.27 0.57 -2.85
CA ILE A 23 8.67 0.02 -1.61
C ILE A 23 8.10 -1.38 -1.83
N GLN A 24 7.37 -1.58 -2.94
CA GLN A 24 6.69 -2.84 -3.23
C GLN A 24 6.77 -3.23 -4.72
N HIS A 25 6.50 -4.48 -5.04
CA HIS A 25 6.36 -4.95 -6.42
C HIS A 25 5.23 -5.98 -6.55
N LYS A 26 4.82 -6.26 -7.80
CA LYS A 26 3.73 -7.19 -8.08
C LYS A 26 4.27 -8.58 -8.43
N VAL A 27 3.79 -9.62 -7.74
CA VAL A 27 4.09 -11.04 -8.00
C VAL A 27 2.79 -11.82 -8.00
N ASN A 28 2.54 -12.63 -9.03
CA ASN A 28 1.35 -13.49 -9.14
C ASN A 28 0.02 -12.76 -8.80
N GLY A 29 -0.10 -11.51 -9.23
CA GLY A 29 -1.30 -10.70 -8.98
C GLY A 29 -1.35 -9.95 -7.65
N GLN A 30 -0.41 -10.20 -6.72
CA GLN A 30 -0.35 -9.59 -5.39
C GLN A 30 0.78 -8.56 -5.29
N TRP A 31 0.52 -7.46 -4.56
CA TRP A 31 1.56 -6.50 -4.18
C TRP A 31 2.27 -6.98 -2.92
N ILE A 32 3.59 -7.11 -3.00
CA ILE A 32 4.44 -7.54 -1.89
C ILE A 32 5.60 -6.56 -1.71
N LEU A 33 6.09 -6.43 -0.48
CA LEU A 33 7.23 -5.57 -0.17
C LEU A 33 8.51 -6.07 -0.85
N TYR A 34 9.41 -5.16 -1.21
CA TYR A 34 10.78 -5.57 -1.52
C TYR A 34 11.46 -6.21 -0.30
N LYS A 35 12.42 -7.10 -0.55
CA LYS A 35 13.13 -7.88 0.49
C LYS A 35 13.68 -7.03 1.63
N VAL A 36 14.17 -5.83 1.33
CA VAL A 36 14.72 -4.88 2.32
C VAL A 36 13.69 -4.38 3.33
N TYR A 37 12.39 -4.47 3.02
CA TYR A 37 11.29 -4.05 3.89
C TYR A 37 10.52 -5.23 4.52
N MET A 38 10.71 -6.45 4.02
CA MET A 38 10.05 -7.64 4.57
C MET A 38 10.44 -7.90 6.03
N GLY A 39 9.50 -8.41 6.82
CA GLY A 39 9.73 -8.77 8.23
C GLY A 39 9.86 -7.58 9.20
N LYS A 40 9.85 -6.34 8.71
CA LYS A 40 10.02 -5.13 9.53
C LYS A 40 8.72 -4.57 10.13
N GLY A 41 7.60 -5.27 9.96
CA GLY A 41 6.30 -4.88 10.52
C GLY A 41 5.59 -3.74 9.78
N TYR A 42 5.95 -3.47 8.52
CA TYR A 42 5.28 -2.44 7.70
C TYR A 42 3.91 -2.88 7.16
N VAL A 43 3.68 -4.18 7.06
CA VAL A 43 2.41 -4.74 6.60
C VAL A 43 1.93 -5.85 7.52
N VAL A 44 0.62 -6.06 7.53
CA VAL A 44 -0.03 -7.24 8.11
C VAL A 44 -0.80 -7.97 7.03
N SER A 45 -0.77 -9.29 7.07
CA SER A 45 -1.52 -10.14 6.16
C SER A 45 -2.73 -10.70 6.88
N GLN A 46 -3.92 -10.48 6.32
CA GLN A 46 -5.17 -11.03 6.83
C GLN A 46 -5.79 -11.94 5.77
N ALA A 47 -6.03 -13.20 6.15
CA ALA A 47 -6.81 -14.12 5.34
C ALA A 47 -8.29 -13.82 5.53
N PHE A 48 -9.04 -13.83 4.44
CA PHE A 48 -10.50 -13.78 4.48
C PHE A 48 -11.07 -14.88 3.58
N THR A 49 -12.16 -15.47 4.05
CA THR A 49 -12.89 -16.49 3.30
C THR A 49 -14.06 -15.83 2.59
N PHE A 50 -14.27 -16.19 1.34
CA PHE A 50 -15.39 -15.74 0.52
C PHE A 50 -15.93 -16.91 -0.31
N LYS A 51 -17.19 -16.83 -0.70
CA LYS A 51 -17.77 -17.79 -1.66
C LYS A 51 -17.48 -17.35 -3.07
N ASP A 52 -16.99 -18.27 -3.91
CA ASP A 52 -16.85 -18.02 -5.33
C ASP A 52 -18.21 -18.08 -6.06
N HIS A 53 -18.18 -17.88 -7.38
CA HIS A 53 -19.37 -17.94 -8.24
C HIS A 53 -20.09 -19.28 -8.26
N LEU A 54 -19.47 -20.36 -7.75
CA LEU A 54 -20.05 -21.70 -7.63
C LEU A 54 -20.47 -22.00 -6.17
N GLY A 55 -20.41 -21.01 -5.27
CA GLY A 55 -20.77 -21.15 -3.87
C GLY A 55 -19.72 -21.85 -3.00
N LYS A 56 -18.54 -22.17 -3.57
CA LYS A 56 -17.46 -22.86 -2.86
C LYS A 56 -16.64 -21.86 -2.05
N ASP A 57 -16.28 -22.26 -0.83
CA ASP A 57 -15.42 -21.43 0.01
C ASP A 57 -14.01 -21.35 -0.58
N ARG A 58 -13.52 -20.12 -0.70
CA ARG A 58 -12.17 -19.78 -1.13
C ARG A 58 -11.57 -18.88 -0.07
N SER A 59 -10.27 -19.02 0.15
CA SER A 59 -9.52 -18.12 1.02
C SER A 59 -8.62 -17.24 0.17
N LYS A 60 -8.59 -15.95 0.47
CA LYS A 60 -7.67 -14.98 -0.13
C LYS A 60 -6.97 -14.22 0.98
N THR A 61 -5.67 -14.00 0.79
CA THR A 61 -4.87 -13.18 1.70
C THR A 61 -4.81 -11.77 1.14
N THR A 62 -5.21 -10.79 1.96
CA THR A 62 -5.01 -9.37 1.68
C THR A 62 -3.93 -8.82 2.59
N THR A 63 -3.11 -7.93 2.06
CA THR A 63 -2.06 -7.23 2.78
C THR A 63 -2.50 -5.81 3.07
N TYR A 64 -2.37 -5.38 4.33
CA TYR A 64 -2.73 -4.04 4.79
C TYR A 64 -1.50 -3.35 5.37
N TRP A 65 -1.40 -2.04 5.18
CA TRP A 65 -0.33 -1.22 5.78
C TRP A 65 -0.59 -1.04 7.28
N THR A 66 0.45 -1.24 8.09
CA THR A 66 0.42 -0.85 9.50
C THR A 66 0.63 0.65 9.65
N GLN A 67 0.42 1.21 10.84
CA GLN A 67 0.82 2.61 11.11
C GLN A 67 2.32 2.84 10.83
N LYS A 68 3.18 1.85 11.12
CA LYS A 68 4.60 1.88 10.79
C LYS A 68 4.83 1.88 9.27
N GLY A 69 4.05 1.10 8.52
CA GLY A 69 4.06 1.09 7.05
C GLY A 69 3.67 2.42 6.45
N ARG A 70 2.64 3.07 7.00
CA ARG A 70 2.22 4.41 6.58
C ARG A 70 3.32 5.44 6.77
N LYS A 71 4.01 5.40 7.90
CA LYS A 71 5.17 6.28 8.14
C LYS A 71 6.27 6.04 7.11
N LEU A 72 6.61 4.78 6.80
CA LEU A 72 7.58 4.46 5.74
C LEU A 72 7.17 5.07 4.40
N ILE A 73 5.91 4.92 4.01
CA ILE A 73 5.40 5.48 2.75
C ILE A 73 5.54 7.01 2.77
N TYR A 74 5.13 7.66 3.85
CA TYR A 74 5.27 9.12 4.00
C TYR A 74 6.73 9.56 3.87
N ASP A 75 7.63 8.96 4.65
CA ASP A 75 9.04 9.33 4.66
C ASP A 75 9.64 9.20 3.24
N VAL A 76 9.41 8.07 2.56
CA VAL A 76 9.92 7.82 1.21
C VAL A 76 9.30 8.78 0.18
N LEU A 77 7.99 9.03 0.24
CA LEU A 77 7.33 9.93 -0.72
C LEU A 77 7.75 11.37 -0.50
N LYS A 78 7.90 11.81 0.75
CA LYS A 78 8.42 13.13 1.10
C LYS A 78 9.84 13.34 0.61
N ASP A 79 10.72 12.34 0.74
CA ASP A 79 12.09 12.38 0.21
C ASP A 79 12.12 12.45 -1.34
N ASN A 80 10.99 12.17 -2.00
CA ASN A 80 10.79 12.31 -3.44
C ASN A 80 9.91 13.53 -3.81
N ASP A 81 9.77 14.50 -2.90
CA ASP A 81 8.95 15.72 -3.06
C ASP A 81 7.45 15.46 -3.32
N ILE A 82 6.95 14.31 -2.90
CA ILE A 82 5.53 13.92 -3.01
C ILE A 82 4.90 13.99 -1.63
N LEU A 83 4.27 15.12 -1.33
CA LEU A 83 3.56 15.33 -0.05
C LEU A 83 2.10 14.85 -0.12
N PRO A 84 1.48 14.49 1.02
CA PRO A 84 0.02 14.35 1.12
C PRO A 84 -0.70 15.66 0.76
N LEU A 85 -1.94 15.58 0.26
CA LEU A 85 -2.75 16.75 -0.10
C LEU A 85 -2.91 17.73 1.06
N ILE A 86 -3.15 17.23 2.28
CA ILE A 86 -3.33 18.08 3.47
C ILE A 86 -2.09 18.94 3.78
N GLU A 87 -0.88 18.47 3.47
CA GLU A 87 0.36 19.22 3.68
C GLU A 87 0.71 20.13 2.50
N ARG A 88 0.08 19.95 1.33
CA ARG A 88 0.26 20.83 0.17
C ARG A 88 -0.57 22.10 0.30
N ASP A 89 -1.76 21.99 0.90
CA ASP A 89 -2.68 23.13 1.09
C ASP A 89 -2.17 24.13 2.14
N ASP A 90 -1.26 23.72 3.03
CA ASP A 90 -0.61 24.60 4.02
C ASP A 90 0.53 25.47 3.41
N ILE A 91 0.86 25.30 2.13
CA ILE A 91 1.91 26.06 1.41
C ILE A 91 1.28 27.14 0.49
N ALA A 92 -0.05 27.32 0.51
CA ALA A 92 -0.77 28.33 -0.29
C ALA A 92 -0.87 29.71 0.39
#